data_AF-A0AAV2IMA2-F1
#
_entry.id   AF-A0AAV2IMA2-F1
#
_cell.length_a   1.000
_cell.length_b   1.000
_cell.length_c   1.000
_cell.angle_alpha   90.00
_cell.angle_beta   90.00
_cell.angle_gamma   90.00
#
_symmetry.space_group_name_H-M   'P 1'
#
loop_
_entity.id
_entity.type
_entity.pdbx_description
1 polymer ?
#
loop_
_entity_poly.entity_id
_entity_poly.type
_entity_poly.pdbx_seq_one_letter_code
_entity_poly.pdbx_strand_id
1 'polypeptide(L)'
;MSKQHHPDVSECQNSHSLFTEINEAYEVLGNLRKRRMYDRGLYSSPTVHQQRADSTQEDTEENEDYTQAYRNSNFKRGSRPPPPRGHTKIYNFDEFYRQHYNDMRERKRKATEFEEYKRHQEGRIKSTNFAMDVLVLLWMFAAFSLVILRRENYDRDMVGQKKTPGTSHGGNNVASSPRSRD
;
A
#
# COMPACT_ATOMS: atom_id res chain seq x y z
N MET A 1 -10.69 32.06 -43.94
CA MET A 1 -10.74 33.33 -43.18
C MET A 1 -10.30 34.52 -44.04
N SER A 2 -9.03 34.72 -44.37
CA SER A 2 -8.60 35.90 -45.18
C SER A 2 -9.32 36.03 -46.54
N LYS A 3 -9.43 34.94 -47.32
CA LYS A 3 -10.14 34.92 -48.61
C LYS A 3 -11.64 35.29 -48.54
N GLN A 4 -12.27 35.11 -47.37
CA GLN A 4 -13.71 35.39 -47.19
C GLN A 4 -14.00 36.85 -46.85
N HIS A 5 -13.01 37.58 -46.31
CA HIS A 5 -13.14 38.97 -45.89
C HIS A 5 -12.32 39.93 -46.76
N HIS A 6 -11.91 39.49 -47.95
CA HIS A 6 -11.18 40.34 -48.88
C HIS A 6 -12.09 41.50 -49.34
N PRO A 7 -11.58 42.75 -49.43
CA PRO A 7 -12.39 43.92 -49.80
C PRO A 7 -13.05 43.80 -51.19
N ASP A 8 -12.48 43.00 -52.08
CA ASP A 8 -13.00 42.74 -53.43
C ASP A 8 -14.08 41.65 -53.49
N VAL A 9 -14.20 40.83 -52.44
CA VAL A 9 -15.11 39.66 -52.42
C VAL A 9 -16.29 39.87 -51.48
N SER A 10 -16.10 40.67 -50.43
CA SER A 10 -17.08 40.82 -49.36
C SER A 10 -17.59 42.26 -49.26
N GLU A 11 -18.89 42.43 -49.50
CA GLU A 11 -19.60 43.72 -49.48
C GLU A 11 -20.00 44.18 -48.07
N CYS A 12 -19.68 43.40 -47.02
CA CYS A 12 -20.08 43.73 -45.66
C CYS A 12 -19.15 44.78 -45.02
N GLN A 13 -19.72 45.80 -44.36
CA GLN A 13 -18.97 46.92 -43.76
C GLN A 13 -17.87 46.47 -42.77
N ASN A 14 -18.07 45.33 -42.10
CA ASN A 14 -17.14 44.78 -41.10
C ASN A 14 -16.04 43.89 -41.70
N SER A 15 -16.06 43.60 -43.02
CA SER A 15 -15.03 42.76 -43.65
C SER A 15 -13.65 43.41 -43.56
N HIS A 16 -13.58 44.72 -43.75
CA HIS A 16 -12.33 45.47 -43.75
C HIS A 16 -11.61 45.38 -42.40
N SER A 17 -12.34 45.54 -41.28
CA SER A 17 -11.76 45.41 -39.94
C SER A 17 -11.28 43.99 -39.66
N LEU A 18 -12.06 42.98 -40.06
CA LEU A 18 -11.65 41.58 -39.90
C LEU A 18 -10.44 41.25 -40.77
N PHE A 19 -10.37 41.77 -41.99
CA PHE A 19 -9.23 41.56 -42.89
C PHE A 19 -7.95 42.18 -42.33
N THR A 20 -8.03 43.40 -41.80
CA THR A 20 -6.88 44.07 -41.16
C THR A 20 -6.39 43.31 -39.93
N GLU A 21 -7.29 42.87 -39.06
CA GLU A 21 -6.95 42.04 -37.89
C GLU A 21 -6.31 40.70 -38.29
N ILE A 22 -6.89 40.02 -39.29
CA ILE A 22 -6.34 38.77 -39.81
C ILE A 22 -4.93 39.00 -40.37
N ASN A 23 -4.72 40.07 -41.14
CA ASN A 23 -3.41 40.37 -41.73
C ASN A 23 -2.35 40.67 -40.65
N GLU A 24 -2.70 41.44 -39.62
CA GLU A 24 -1.82 41.71 -38.48
C GLU A 24 -1.45 40.41 -37.75
N ALA A 25 -2.43 39.52 -37.52
CA ALA A 25 -2.17 38.23 -36.90
C ALA A 25 -1.20 37.37 -37.73
N TYR A 26 -1.35 37.35 -39.07
CA TYR A 26 -0.43 36.64 -39.95
C TYR A 26 0.98 37.24 -39.94
N GLU A 27 1.11 38.56 -39.85
CA GLU A 27 2.41 39.22 -39.78
C GLU A 27 3.16 38.87 -38.49
N VAL A 28 2.46 38.87 -37.35
CA VAL A 28 3.04 38.52 -36.04
C VAL A 28 3.38 37.04 -35.95
N LEU A 29 2.46 36.17 -36.35
CA LEU A 29 2.61 34.71 -36.23
C LEU A 29 3.55 34.14 -37.29
N GLY A 30 3.66 34.78 -38.46
CA GLY A 30 4.58 34.38 -39.53
C GLY A 30 6.04 34.57 -39.17
N ASN A 31 6.37 35.51 -38.27
CA ASN A 31 7.74 35.74 -37.82
C ASN A 31 7.94 35.31 -36.35
N LEU A 32 8.78 34.30 -36.14
CA LEU A 32 9.12 33.77 -34.80
C LEU A 32 9.61 34.83 -33.81
N ARG A 33 10.33 35.86 -34.27
CA ARG A 33 10.79 36.97 -33.43
C ARG A 33 9.61 37.84 -32.99
N LYS A 34 8.71 38.21 -33.91
CA LYS A 34 7.51 39.00 -33.61
C LYS A 34 6.58 38.24 -32.66
N ARG A 35 6.30 36.96 -32.92
CA ARG A 35 5.52 36.09 -32.02
C ARG A 35 6.09 36.03 -30.61
N ARG A 36 7.41 35.82 -30.45
CA ARG A 36 8.05 35.80 -29.12
C ARG A 36 7.95 37.14 -28.38
N MET A 37 8.02 38.26 -29.08
CA MET A 37 7.81 39.58 -28.48
C MET A 37 6.34 39.75 -28.04
N TYR A 38 5.39 39.26 -28.84
CA TYR A 38 3.96 39.30 -28.55
C TYR A 38 3.62 38.46 -27.31
N ASP A 39 4.10 37.21 -27.25
CA ASP A 39 3.91 36.31 -26.09
C ASP A 39 4.49 36.88 -24.79
N ARG A 40 5.48 37.77 -24.88
CA ARG A 40 6.13 38.44 -23.73
C ARG A 40 5.51 39.79 -23.39
N GLY A 41 4.52 40.26 -24.15
CA GLY A 41 3.92 41.59 -23.99
C GLY A 41 4.86 42.75 -24.37
N LEU A 42 5.93 42.47 -25.13
CA LEU A 42 6.91 43.47 -25.60
C LEU A 42 6.65 43.92 -27.05
N TYR A 43 5.66 43.32 -27.70
CA TYR A 43 5.27 43.71 -29.05
C TYR A 43 4.39 44.95 -29.01
N SER A 44 4.94 46.10 -29.40
CA SER A 44 4.15 47.29 -29.69
C SER A 44 3.71 47.20 -31.15
N SER A 45 2.39 47.16 -31.39
CA SER A 45 1.87 47.21 -32.76
C SER A 45 2.41 48.47 -33.45
N PRO A 46 2.93 48.37 -34.70
CA PRO A 46 3.56 49.49 -35.39
C PRO A 46 2.58 50.63 -35.72
N THR A 47 1.27 50.40 -35.59
CA THR A 47 0.23 51.40 -35.86
C THR A 47 0.20 52.57 -34.87
N VAL A 48 0.82 52.44 -33.68
CA VAL A 48 0.75 53.46 -32.62
C VAL A 48 2.03 54.30 -32.47
N HIS A 49 3.17 53.86 -33.00
CA HIS A 49 4.43 54.62 -32.88
C HIS A 49 5.28 54.57 -34.15
N GLN A 50 4.82 55.27 -35.18
CA GLN A 50 5.69 55.69 -36.27
C GLN A 50 6.46 56.96 -35.88
N GLN A 51 7.61 56.79 -35.23
CA GLN A 51 8.84 57.54 -35.52
C GLN A 51 9.92 57.20 -34.51
N ARG A 52 11.09 56.81 -35.06
CA ARG A 52 12.41 56.79 -34.41
C ARG A 52 12.87 55.44 -33.84
N ALA A 53 13.18 54.51 -34.73
CA ALA A 53 14.49 53.85 -34.72
C ALA A 53 14.76 53.27 -36.12
N ASP A 54 15.73 53.88 -36.78
CA ASP A 54 16.42 53.39 -37.95
C ASP A 54 16.99 51.99 -37.67
N SER A 55 16.36 50.96 -38.25
CA SER A 55 16.98 49.65 -38.38
C SER A 55 16.44 49.02 -39.66
N THR A 56 17.18 49.24 -40.74
CA THR A 56 17.16 48.48 -42.00
C THR A 56 16.82 47.02 -41.73
N GLN A 57 15.60 46.60 -42.05
CA GLN A 57 15.22 45.19 -42.13
C GLN A 57 15.31 44.81 -43.59
N GLU A 58 16.41 44.16 -43.95
CA GLU A 58 16.50 43.37 -45.17
C GLU A 58 15.51 42.21 -45.02
N ASP A 59 14.50 42.20 -45.89
CA ASP A 59 13.64 41.05 -46.15
C ASP A 59 14.47 39.99 -46.86
N THR A 60 15.33 39.29 -46.12
CA THR A 60 16.01 38.10 -46.62
C THR A 60 15.12 36.91 -46.29
N GLU A 61 14.45 36.39 -47.32
CA GLU A 61 13.85 35.06 -47.37
C GLU A 61 14.96 33.98 -47.29
N GLU A 62 15.73 33.95 -46.21
CA GLU A 62 16.68 32.86 -45.97
C GLU A 62 15.96 31.70 -45.30
N ASN A 63 16.04 30.54 -45.95
CA ASN A 63 15.76 29.21 -45.40
C ASN A 63 16.77 28.92 -44.26
N GLU A 64 16.69 29.68 -43.18
CA GLU A 64 17.52 29.46 -42.00
C GLU A 64 17.01 28.19 -41.30
N ASP A 65 17.83 27.14 -41.31
CA ASP A 65 17.65 25.98 -40.43
C ASP A 65 17.49 26.49 -39.00
N TYR A 66 16.24 26.53 -38.54
CA TYR A 66 15.82 27.11 -37.26
C TYR A 66 16.52 26.48 -36.04
N THR A 67 17.22 25.35 -36.23
CA THR A 67 18.03 24.69 -35.19
C THR A 67 19.44 25.28 -35.06
N GLN A 68 19.96 25.93 -36.10
CA GLN A 68 21.31 26.49 -36.18
C GLN A 68 21.51 27.67 -35.21
N ALA A 69 20.53 28.57 -35.12
CA ALA A 69 20.57 29.73 -34.23
C ALA A 69 20.56 29.34 -32.74
N TYR A 70 19.94 28.21 -32.39
CA TYR A 70 20.00 27.66 -31.03
C TYR A 70 21.38 27.04 -30.74
N ARG A 71 21.94 26.30 -31.71
CA ARG A 71 23.27 25.68 -31.63
C ARG A 71 24.40 26.69 -31.49
N ASN A 72 24.34 27.80 -32.23
CA ASN A 72 25.43 28.76 -32.36
C ASN A 72 25.40 29.90 -31.33
N SER A 73 24.49 29.84 -30.35
CA SER A 73 24.50 30.78 -29.23
C SER A 73 25.70 30.50 -28.32
N ASN A 74 26.85 31.09 -28.68
CA ASN A 74 28.08 31.16 -27.88
C ASN A 74 27.90 32.10 -26.67
N PHE A 75 26.83 31.90 -25.89
CA PHE A 75 26.70 32.52 -24.58
C PHE A 75 27.85 32.00 -23.72
N LYS A 76 28.76 32.91 -23.34
CA LYS A 76 29.88 32.62 -22.42
C LYS A 76 29.28 31.98 -21.17
N ARG A 77 29.38 30.66 -21.08
CA ARG A 77 28.96 29.87 -19.91
C ARG A 77 29.93 30.18 -18.78
N GLY A 78 29.72 31.30 -18.08
CA GLY A 78 30.10 31.36 -16.67
C GLY A 78 29.54 30.11 -15.99
N SER A 79 30.34 29.49 -15.11
CA SER A 79 30.07 28.21 -14.44
C SER A 79 28.59 27.93 -14.36
N ARG A 80 28.09 27.09 -15.29
CA ARG A 80 26.70 26.66 -15.26
C ARG A 80 26.46 26.14 -13.86
N PRO A 81 25.48 26.66 -13.09
CA PRO A 81 25.10 26.00 -11.86
C PRO A 81 24.83 24.55 -12.22
N PRO A 82 25.30 23.58 -11.39
CA PRO A 82 25.11 22.18 -11.69
C PRO A 82 23.63 21.95 -12.04
N PRO A 83 23.34 21.11 -13.04
CA PRO A 83 21.95 20.82 -13.42
C PRO A 83 21.17 20.55 -12.13
N PRO A 84 19.94 21.09 -11.98
CA PRO A 84 19.19 20.97 -10.75
C PRO A 84 19.08 19.48 -10.40
N ARG A 85 19.93 19.02 -9.48
CA ARG A 85 19.69 17.80 -8.74
C ARG A 85 18.33 18.05 -8.11
N GLY A 86 17.38 17.14 -8.23
CA GLY A 86 15.96 17.31 -7.82
C GLY A 86 15.73 17.60 -6.33
N HIS A 87 16.73 18.11 -5.63
CA HIS A 87 16.79 18.48 -4.24
C HIS A 87 17.20 19.97 -4.14
N THR A 88 16.25 20.83 -3.80
CA THR A 88 16.51 22.21 -3.36
C THR A 88 16.48 22.27 -1.83
N LYS A 89 17.06 23.33 -1.22
CA LYS A 89 17.06 23.50 0.25
C LYS A 89 15.65 23.60 0.87
N ILE A 90 14.66 23.97 0.05
CA ILE A 90 13.27 24.22 0.48
C ILE A 90 12.34 23.07 0.02
N TYR A 91 12.69 22.36 -1.06
CA TYR A 91 11.84 21.33 -1.64
C TYR A 91 12.63 20.18 -2.30
N ASN A 92 12.32 18.94 -1.91
CA ASN A 92 12.91 17.72 -2.43
C ASN A 92 11.90 16.94 -3.28
N PHE A 93 12.00 17.08 -4.60
CA PHE A 93 11.10 16.42 -5.55
C PHE A 93 11.23 14.91 -5.48
N ASP A 94 12.44 14.40 -5.24
CA ASP A 94 12.73 12.96 -5.19
C ASP A 94 12.05 12.29 -3.99
N GLU A 95 11.98 12.99 -2.85
CA GLU A 95 11.28 12.53 -1.66
C GLU A 95 9.76 12.56 -1.84
N PHE A 96 9.21 13.65 -2.37
CA PHE A 96 7.78 13.75 -2.67
C PHE A 96 7.33 12.64 -3.63
N TYR A 97 8.12 12.38 -4.69
CA TYR A 97 7.81 11.33 -5.66
C TYR A 97 7.89 9.93 -5.04
N ARG A 98 8.87 9.68 -4.17
CA ARG A 98 8.97 8.42 -3.41
C ARG A 98 7.78 8.24 -2.49
N GLN A 99 7.44 9.23 -1.65
CA GLN A 99 6.31 9.12 -0.73
C GLN A 99 4.97 8.94 -1.44
N HIS A 100 4.78 9.56 -2.60
CA HIS A 100 3.50 9.52 -3.31
C HIS A 100 3.33 8.27 -4.21
N TYR A 101 4.42 7.76 -4.82
CA TYR A 101 4.34 6.64 -5.76
C TYR A 101 4.87 5.30 -5.21
N ASN A 102 5.43 5.25 -3.99
CA ASN A 102 5.81 3.98 -3.35
C ASN A 102 4.62 3.17 -2.80
N ASP A 103 3.42 3.71 -2.89
CA ASP A 103 2.19 3.17 -2.29
C ASP A 103 1.96 1.69 -2.66
N MET A 104 2.28 1.28 -3.90
CA MET A 104 2.10 -0.10 -4.35
C MET A 104 3.07 -1.10 -3.70
N ARG A 105 4.32 -0.68 -3.41
CA ARG A 105 5.34 -1.55 -2.81
C ARG A 105 5.21 -1.62 -1.30
N GLU A 106 4.87 -0.50 -0.67
CA GLU A 106 4.64 -0.46 0.78
C GLU A 106 3.38 -1.22 1.18
N ARG A 107 2.31 -1.18 0.37
CA ARG A 107 1.12 -2.00 0.60
C ARG A 107 1.44 -3.49 0.60
N LYS A 108 2.26 -3.96 -0.34
CA LYS A 108 2.72 -5.36 -0.38
C LYS A 108 3.53 -5.72 0.86
N ARG A 109 4.47 -4.86 1.25
CA ARG A 109 5.34 -5.10 2.42
C ARG A 109 4.55 -5.12 3.73
N LYS A 110 3.62 -4.19 3.91
CA LYS A 110 2.71 -4.17 5.08
C LYS A 110 1.76 -5.37 5.08
N ALA A 111 1.28 -5.82 3.92
CA ALA A 111 0.45 -7.01 3.82
C ALA A 111 1.21 -8.28 4.24
N THR A 112 2.47 -8.44 3.82
CA THR A 112 3.29 -9.59 4.23
C THR A 112 3.61 -9.56 5.72
N GLU A 113 3.98 -8.39 6.26
CA GLU A 113 4.25 -8.23 7.70
C GLU A 113 3.01 -8.54 8.56
N PHE A 114 1.83 -8.11 8.11
CA PHE A 114 0.57 -8.42 8.78
C PHE A 114 0.23 -9.91 8.73
N GLU A 115 0.46 -10.58 7.59
CA GLU A 115 0.25 -12.02 7.46
C GLU A 115 1.20 -12.81 8.37
N GLU A 116 2.48 -12.43 8.43
CA GLU A 116 3.46 -13.03 9.34
C GLU A 116 3.07 -12.83 10.81
N TYR A 117 2.65 -11.61 11.19
CA TYR A 117 2.16 -11.32 12.54
C TYR A 117 0.96 -12.21 12.91
N LYS A 118 0.01 -12.39 11.98
CA LYS A 118 -1.14 -13.27 12.17
C LYS A 118 -0.72 -14.74 12.33
N ARG A 119 0.22 -15.23 11.52
CA ARG A 119 0.76 -16.59 11.64
C ARG A 119 1.44 -16.82 12.99
N HIS A 120 2.22 -15.84 13.48
CA HIS A 120 2.85 -15.91 14.80
C HIS A 120 1.82 -15.95 15.95
N GLN A 121 0.75 -15.17 15.84
CA GLN A 121 -0.38 -15.20 16.79
C GLN A 121 -1.11 -16.56 16.77
N GLU A 122 -1.46 -17.05 15.60
CA GLU A 122 -2.16 -18.34 15.45
C GLU A 122 -1.31 -19.53 15.94
N GLY A 123 0.01 -19.51 15.71
CA GLY A 123 0.92 -20.55 16.20
C GLY A 123 0.93 -20.64 17.73
N ARG A 124 0.90 -19.50 18.42
CA ARG A 124 0.82 -19.45 19.89
C ARG A 124 -0.50 -20.01 20.40
N ILE A 125 -1.62 -19.60 19.81
CA ILE A 125 -2.97 -20.03 20.21
C ILE A 125 -3.17 -21.55 19.97
N LYS A 126 -2.67 -22.08 18.85
CA LYS A 126 -2.74 -23.52 18.54
C LYS A 126 -1.91 -24.33 19.53
N SER A 127 -0.73 -23.85 19.92
CA SER A 127 0.13 -24.53 20.90
C SER A 127 -0.50 -24.62 22.29
N THR A 128 -1.21 -23.57 22.73
CA THR A 128 -1.88 -23.56 24.03
C THR A 128 -3.10 -24.48 24.04
N ASN A 129 -3.89 -24.47 22.96
CA ASN A 129 -5.07 -25.34 22.85
C ASN A 129 -4.65 -26.81 22.81
N PHE A 130 -3.62 -27.16 22.04
CA PHE A 130 -3.10 -28.53 21.99
C PHE A 130 -2.58 -29.00 23.35
N ALA A 131 -1.84 -28.16 24.09
CA ALA A 131 -1.36 -28.49 25.42
C ALA A 131 -2.50 -28.69 26.43
N MET A 132 -3.53 -27.83 26.39
CA MET A 132 -4.71 -27.96 27.23
C MET A 132 -5.53 -29.21 26.91
N ASP A 133 -5.72 -29.55 25.63
CA ASP A 133 -6.42 -30.77 25.21
C ASP A 133 -5.71 -32.03 25.69
N VAL A 134 -4.37 -32.09 25.59
CA VAL A 134 -3.57 -33.22 26.11
C VAL A 134 -3.68 -33.32 27.63
N LEU A 135 -3.67 -32.21 28.35
CA LEU A 135 -3.84 -32.19 29.82
C LEU A 135 -5.23 -32.68 30.24
N VAL A 136 -6.29 -32.26 29.54
CA VAL A 136 -7.67 -32.72 29.80
C VAL A 136 -7.79 -34.23 29.54
N LEU A 137 -7.24 -34.73 28.45
CA LEU A 137 -7.24 -36.17 28.15
C LEU A 137 -6.46 -36.99 29.19
N LEU A 138 -5.29 -36.51 29.64
CA LEU A 138 -4.53 -37.15 30.72
C LEU A 138 -5.31 -37.16 32.03
N TRP A 139 -5.97 -36.06 32.39
CA TRP A 139 -6.77 -35.97 33.60
C TRP A 139 -7.98 -36.91 33.56
N MET A 140 -8.67 -36.97 32.42
CA MET A 140 -9.76 -37.93 32.18
C MET A 140 -9.28 -39.38 32.26
N PHE A 141 -8.12 -39.70 31.70
CA PHE A 141 -7.54 -41.04 31.77
C PHE A 141 -7.14 -41.42 33.20
N ALA A 142 -6.54 -40.49 33.95
CA ALA A 142 -6.21 -40.69 35.36
C ALA A 142 -7.47 -40.89 36.23
N ALA A 143 -8.51 -40.08 36.00
CA ALA A 143 -9.80 -40.23 36.69
C ALA A 143 -10.47 -41.57 36.35
N PHE A 144 -10.46 -41.97 35.07
CA PHE A 144 -11.00 -43.25 34.62
C PHE A 144 -10.23 -44.45 35.22
N SER A 145 -8.90 -44.39 35.22
CA SER A 145 -8.03 -45.37 35.88
C SER A 145 -8.33 -45.47 37.38
N LEU A 146 -8.52 -44.33 38.06
CA LEU A 146 -8.88 -44.29 39.47
C LEU A 146 -10.25 -44.92 39.74
N VAL A 147 -11.24 -44.69 38.86
CA VAL A 147 -12.56 -45.34 38.94
C VAL A 147 -12.45 -46.86 38.77
N ILE A 148 -11.63 -47.34 37.82
CA ILE A 148 -11.40 -48.77 37.61
C ILE A 148 -10.75 -49.41 38.84
N LEU A 149 -9.66 -48.81 39.35
CA LEU A 149 -8.98 -49.30 40.55
C LEU A 149 -9.91 -49.31 41.77
N ARG A 150 -10.76 -48.30 41.91
CA ARG A 150 -11.78 -48.29 42.96
C ARG A 150 -12.78 -49.42 42.77
N ARG A 151 -13.27 -49.67 41.56
CA ARG A 151 -14.23 -50.74 41.23
C ARG A 151 -13.70 -52.13 41.57
N GLU A 152 -12.44 -52.42 41.24
CA GLU A 152 -11.80 -53.71 41.57
C GLU A 152 -11.67 -53.94 43.09
N ASN A 153 -11.46 -52.87 43.85
CA ASN A 153 -11.41 -52.94 45.31
C ASN A 153 -12.81 -53.02 45.96
N TYR A 154 -13.84 -52.41 45.36
CA TYR A 154 -15.22 -52.51 45.87
C TYR A 154 -15.75 -53.95 45.85
N ASP A 155 -15.46 -54.74 44.79
CA ASP A 155 -15.91 -56.13 44.70
C ASP A 155 -15.21 -57.05 45.73
N ARG A 156 -13.96 -56.74 46.12
CA ARG A 156 -13.24 -57.51 47.14
C ARG A 156 -13.78 -57.28 48.54
N ASP A 157 -14.20 -56.06 48.86
CA ASP A 157 -14.72 -55.71 50.18
C ASP A 157 -16.13 -56.27 50.43
N MET A 158 -16.90 -56.56 49.38
CA MET A 158 -18.24 -57.16 49.50
C MET A 158 -18.22 -58.68 49.77
N VAL A 159 -17.13 -59.38 49.46
CA VAL A 159 -17.00 -60.84 49.69
C VAL A 159 -16.50 -61.15 51.11
N GLY A 160 -15.88 -60.19 51.79
CA GLY A 160 -15.26 -60.37 53.12
C GLY A 160 -16.20 -60.31 54.33
N GLN A 161 -17.48 -59.93 54.18
CA GLN A 161 -18.44 -59.83 55.29
C GLN A 161 -19.56 -60.87 55.21
N LYS A 162 -19.24 -62.16 55.19
CA LYS A 162 -20.15 -63.18 55.76
C LYS A 162 -19.68 -63.51 57.17
N LYS A 163 -20.28 -62.78 58.11
CA LYS A 163 -20.21 -62.97 59.56
C LYS A 163 -20.42 -64.45 59.93
N THR A 164 -19.40 -65.10 60.48
CA THR A 164 -19.63 -66.07 61.57
C THR A 164 -19.46 -65.31 62.88
N PRO A 165 -20.47 -65.36 63.75
CA PRO A 165 -20.13 -65.46 65.16
C PRO A 165 -21.10 -66.35 65.93
N GLY A 166 -20.56 -67.07 66.91
CA GLY A 166 -21.32 -67.37 68.12
C GLY A 166 -21.54 -68.83 68.41
N THR A 167 -20.49 -69.47 68.92
CA THR A 167 -20.56 -70.57 69.89
C THR A 167 -21.67 -70.33 70.92
N SER A 168 -22.68 -71.19 70.95
CA SER A 168 -23.76 -71.23 71.93
C SER A 168 -23.63 -72.52 72.75
N HIS A 169 -23.41 -72.35 74.05
CA HIS A 169 -23.46 -73.37 75.09
C HIS A 169 -24.79 -74.15 75.11
N GLY A 170 -24.70 -75.45 75.40
CA GLY A 170 -25.80 -76.36 75.72
C GLY A 170 -25.34 -77.79 75.39
N GLY A 171 -25.18 -78.74 76.30
CA GLY A 171 -25.97 -79.03 77.48
C GLY A 171 -26.45 -80.48 77.32
N ASN A 172 -25.98 -81.36 78.20
CA ASN A 172 -26.45 -82.73 78.47
C ASN A 172 -26.20 -83.82 77.41
N ASN A 173 -25.50 -84.89 77.82
CA ASN A 173 -26.18 -86.14 78.15
C ASN A 173 -25.35 -87.07 79.03
N VAL A 174 -26.04 -87.52 80.06
CA VAL A 174 -25.72 -88.54 81.06
C VAL A 174 -25.85 -89.92 80.41
N ALA A 175 -24.99 -90.88 80.78
CA ALA A 175 -25.37 -92.19 81.35
C ALA A 175 -24.36 -93.31 81.06
N SER A 176 -23.96 -93.98 82.16
CA SER A 176 -23.74 -95.44 82.32
C SER A 176 -22.63 -96.13 81.50
N SER A 177 -21.74 -96.97 82.02
CA SER A 177 -21.42 -97.52 83.35
C SER A 177 -20.17 -98.44 83.17
N PRO A 178 -19.58 -99.04 84.24
CA PRO A 178 -18.17 -99.42 84.31
C PRO A 178 -17.87 -100.92 84.06
N ARG A 179 -16.58 -101.25 83.87
CA ARG A 179 -15.93 -102.54 84.20
C ARG A 179 -14.40 -102.30 84.23
N SER A 180 -13.74 -102.25 85.40
CA SER A 180 -13.09 -103.36 86.13
C SER A 180 -12.13 -104.17 85.25
N ARG A 181 -10.91 -104.55 85.65
CA ARG A 181 -10.16 -104.54 86.92
C ARG A 181 -8.75 -105.02 86.55
N ASP A 182 -7.78 -104.66 87.38
CA ASP A 182 -6.55 -105.38 87.72
C ASP A 182 -5.57 -105.80 86.59
#